data_AF-A0A419F821-F1
#
_entry.id   AF-A0A419F821-F1
#
_cell.length_a   1.000
_cell.length_b   1.000
_cell.length_c   1.000
_cell.angle_alpha   90.00
_cell.angle_beta   90.00
_cell.angle_gamma   90.00
#
_symmetry.space_group_name_H-M   'P 1'
#
loop_
_entity.id
_entity.type
_entity.pdbx_description
1 polymer ?
#
loop_
_entity_poly.entity_id
_entity_poly.type
_entity_poly.pdbx_seq_one_letter_code
_entity_poly.pdbx_strand_id
1 'polypeptide(L)'
;MNPWKWLTDPRHEAMIQFVLFAALVVATPFVVVTRYLQSVAQLVSHLSLPLPGVEVPGVLILAAGLALFLAWRYRSRITRRRLAALAVLGGMVALGHWTMDLYLDLTFFDLQENWHYVAYGAYMFFFFRAFNLRRMPLPRMILWAYGSALLMSLFDETFQFFLSHRVFDLSDVTKDAWGVIMGLVLVIFVTESAGTIDLKRAVWRRERLGDYLRHPETALLSVFGLTTVFLFVSPLLTEHAEIPLLLATGFGLFAVAGLLFHLSRHRAVRIALGILAVVAVLGVAGSRLAHRGDPITHNTFGLTVYRGMPLPFFDVLIYPDGGFRFVDKKHHFRSQDLRYLLMQEPDVLLVGSGNQGRGGQGFPQPEPVQFIYNEFTGRGTQVIILPTPEACRQYNSLVAAGKKVLFILHNSC
;
A
#
# COMPACT_ATOMS: atom_id res chain seq x y z
N MET A 1 -16.79 -6.50 -51.56
CA MET A 1 -16.20 -5.91 -50.34
C MET A 1 -15.17 -6.89 -49.79
N ASN A 2 -13.94 -6.45 -49.50
CA ASN A 2 -12.94 -7.33 -48.89
C ASN A 2 -13.33 -7.57 -47.41
N PRO A 3 -13.71 -8.80 -47.01
CA PRO A 3 -14.13 -9.09 -45.64
C PRO A 3 -13.01 -8.89 -44.62
N TRP A 4 -11.76 -8.68 -45.06
CA TRP A 4 -10.59 -8.44 -44.21
C TRP A 4 -10.30 -6.94 -43.97
N LYS A 5 -11.06 -6.02 -44.59
CA LYS A 5 -10.80 -4.57 -44.46
C LYS A 5 -11.01 -4.03 -43.04
N TRP A 6 -11.78 -4.71 -42.19
CA TRP A 6 -11.93 -4.32 -40.78
C TRP A 6 -10.72 -4.71 -39.93
N LEU A 7 -9.97 -5.76 -40.31
CA LEU A 7 -8.77 -6.21 -39.60
C LEU A 7 -7.58 -5.27 -39.78
N THR A 8 -7.60 -4.42 -40.82
CA THR A 8 -6.56 -3.40 -41.04
C THR A 8 -6.89 -2.05 -40.44
N ASP A 9 -8.06 -1.86 -39.81
CA ASP A 9 -8.38 -0.63 -39.10
C ASP A 9 -7.62 -0.59 -37.76
N PRO A 10 -6.75 0.42 -37.52
CA PRO A 10 -5.98 0.55 -36.28
C PRO A 10 -6.85 0.55 -35.01
N ARG A 11 -8.12 0.93 -35.11
CA ARG A 11 -9.08 0.90 -34.00
C ARG A 11 -9.42 -0.53 -33.57
N HIS A 12 -9.57 -1.45 -34.52
CA HIS A 12 -9.88 -2.85 -34.24
C HIS A 12 -8.62 -3.55 -33.71
N GLU A 13 -7.47 -3.31 -34.33
CA GLU A 13 -6.17 -3.84 -33.86
C GLU A 13 -5.90 -3.44 -32.40
N ALA A 14 -6.02 -2.15 -32.07
CA ALA A 14 -5.79 -1.66 -30.71
C ALA A 14 -6.79 -2.24 -29.69
N MET A 15 -8.04 -2.48 -30.09
CA MET A 15 -9.04 -3.10 -29.22
C MET A 15 -8.75 -4.58 -28.99
N ILE A 16 -8.35 -5.31 -30.03
CA ILE A 16 -7.95 -6.72 -29.90
C ILE A 16 -6.75 -6.81 -28.96
N GLN A 17 -5.74 -5.97 -29.12
CA GLN A 17 -4.58 -5.93 -28.22
C GLN A 17 -5.00 -5.64 -26.77
N PHE A 18 -5.90 -4.69 -26.57
CA PHE A 18 -6.44 -4.37 -25.25
C PHE A 18 -7.19 -5.55 -24.62
N VAL A 19 -8.11 -6.18 -25.35
CA VAL A 19 -8.88 -7.33 -24.85
C VAL A 19 -7.98 -8.52 -24.55
N LEU A 20 -7.03 -8.84 -25.44
CA LEU A 20 -6.06 -9.91 -25.22
C LEU A 20 -5.18 -9.62 -24.00
N PHE A 21 -4.72 -8.38 -23.84
CA PHE A 21 -3.91 -8.01 -22.67
C PHE A 21 -4.74 -8.05 -21.37
N ALA A 22 -5.98 -7.55 -21.38
CA ALA A 22 -6.86 -7.64 -20.23
C ALA A 22 -7.15 -9.10 -19.84
N ALA A 23 -7.43 -9.95 -20.83
CA ALA A 23 -7.60 -11.38 -20.61
C ALA A 23 -6.31 -12.03 -20.06
N LEU A 24 -5.13 -11.61 -20.55
CA LEU A 24 -3.86 -12.06 -20.02
C LEU A 24 -3.67 -11.65 -18.55
N VAL A 25 -3.96 -10.40 -18.18
CA VAL A 25 -3.87 -9.94 -16.78
C VAL A 25 -4.73 -10.82 -15.85
N VAL A 26 -5.98 -11.10 -16.25
CA VAL A 26 -6.88 -11.97 -15.47
C VAL A 26 -6.44 -13.44 -15.50
N ALA A 27 -5.91 -13.93 -16.62
CA ALA A 27 -5.58 -15.34 -16.78
C ALA A 27 -4.22 -15.75 -16.20
N THR A 28 -3.28 -14.80 -16.10
CA THR A 28 -1.90 -15.07 -15.69
C THR A 28 -1.79 -15.64 -14.27
N PRO A 29 -2.57 -15.21 -13.25
CA PRO A 29 -2.63 -15.90 -11.97
C PRO A 29 -2.82 -17.41 -12.13
N PHE A 30 -3.73 -17.84 -13.01
CA PHE A 30 -4.01 -19.26 -13.24
C PHE A 30 -2.88 -19.99 -13.97
N VAL A 31 -2.25 -19.33 -14.96
CA VAL A 31 -1.16 -19.93 -15.75
C VAL A 31 0.13 -19.98 -14.95
N VAL A 32 0.38 -19.01 -14.07
CA VAL A 32 1.59 -18.94 -13.24
C VAL A 32 1.46 -19.82 -12.00
N VAL A 33 0.28 -19.86 -11.36
CA VAL A 33 -0.01 -20.75 -10.21
C VAL A 33 0.07 -22.24 -10.60
N THR A 34 -0.04 -22.59 -11.89
CA THR A 34 0.04 -23.98 -12.36
C THR A 34 1.47 -24.56 -12.49
N ARG A 35 2.43 -24.05 -11.68
CA ARG A 35 3.71 -24.69 -11.26
C ARG A 35 5.00 -24.39 -12.03
N TYR A 36 4.99 -23.80 -13.22
CA TYR A 36 6.23 -23.72 -14.03
C TYR A 36 7.03 -22.42 -13.87
N LEU A 37 6.37 -21.28 -13.63
CA LEU A 37 7.06 -19.98 -13.58
C LEU A 37 7.41 -19.52 -12.16
N GLN A 38 6.74 -20.05 -11.13
CA GLN A 38 7.01 -19.66 -9.75
C GLN A 38 8.45 -19.94 -9.33
N SER A 39 8.98 -21.12 -9.64
CA SER A 39 10.37 -21.47 -9.29
C SER A 39 11.40 -20.59 -9.99
N VAL A 40 11.16 -20.23 -11.26
CA VAL A 40 12.04 -19.33 -12.02
C VAL A 40 11.92 -17.90 -11.50
N ALA A 41 10.71 -17.42 -11.23
CA ALA A 41 10.47 -16.10 -10.67
C ALA A 41 11.13 -15.96 -9.29
N GLN A 42 10.97 -16.97 -8.43
CA GLN A 42 11.62 -17.06 -7.13
C GLN A 42 13.15 -17.10 -7.25
N LEU A 43 13.69 -17.88 -8.20
CA LEU A 43 15.13 -17.89 -8.46
C LEU A 43 15.62 -16.49 -8.85
N VAL A 44 14.91 -15.81 -9.74
CA VAL A 44 15.26 -14.47 -10.22
C VAL A 44 15.09 -13.40 -9.13
N SER A 45 14.07 -13.50 -8.28
CA SER A 45 13.84 -12.55 -7.18
C SER A 45 14.89 -12.67 -6.07
N HIS A 46 15.42 -13.87 -5.84
CA HIS A 46 16.51 -14.12 -4.89
C HIS A 46 17.92 -13.96 -5.47
N LEU A 47 18.08 -13.67 -6.77
CA LEU A 47 19.38 -13.26 -7.27
C LEU A 47 19.77 -11.96 -6.56
N SER A 48 20.86 -11.95 -5.81
CA SER A 48 21.44 -10.76 -5.21
C SER A 48 22.89 -10.61 -5.64
N LEU A 49 23.34 -9.36 -5.81
CA LEU A 49 24.74 -9.05 -6.01
C LEU A 49 25.32 -8.60 -4.67
N PRO A 50 26.25 -9.37 -4.08
CA PRO A 50 26.91 -8.96 -2.85
C PRO A 50 27.89 -7.82 -3.17
N LEU A 51 27.58 -6.61 -2.69
CA LEU A 51 28.51 -5.48 -2.65
C LEU A 51 29.06 -5.34 -1.22
N PRO A 52 30.23 -4.71 -1.01
CA PRO A 52 30.79 -4.51 0.33
C PRO A 52 29.79 -3.82 1.27
N GLY A 53 29.21 -4.59 2.20
CA GLY A 53 28.24 -4.13 3.20
C GLY A 53 26.79 -4.01 2.76
N VAL A 54 26.44 -4.35 1.50
CA VAL A 54 25.05 -4.28 1.00
C VAL A 54 24.79 -5.40 -0.01
N GLU A 55 23.72 -6.18 0.19
CA GLU A 55 23.20 -7.07 -0.84
C GLU A 55 22.19 -6.33 -1.70
N VAL A 56 22.47 -6.20 -3.00
CA VAL A 56 21.56 -5.53 -3.94
C VAL A 56 20.73 -6.57 -4.69
N PRO A 57 19.39 -6.55 -4.59
CA PRO A 57 18.52 -7.41 -5.38
C PRO A 57 18.81 -7.31 -6.88
N GLY A 58 18.95 -8.44 -7.56
CA GLY A 58 19.22 -8.54 -8.99
C GLY A 58 18.13 -7.90 -9.84
N VAL A 59 16.87 -7.96 -9.37
CA VAL A 59 15.74 -7.26 -9.97
C VAL A 59 15.98 -5.75 -10.04
N LEU A 60 16.55 -5.15 -8.99
CA LEU A 60 16.89 -3.73 -8.98
C LEU A 60 18.00 -3.40 -9.99
N ILE A 61 18.99 -4.28 -10.14
CA ILE A 61 20.07 -4.10 -11.11
C ILE A 61 19.52 -4.16 -12.54
N LEU A 62 18.66 -5.14 -12.83
CA LEU A 62 17.99 -5.27 -14.13
C LEU A 62 17.10 -4.06 -14.42
N ALA A 63 16.31 -3.62 -13.44
CA ALA A 63 15.46 -2.44 -13.57
C ALA A 63 16.28 -1.16 -13.80
N ALA A 64 17.37 -0.97 -13.05
CA ALA A 64 18.29 0.15 -13.23
C ALA A 64 18.98 0.12 -14.60
N GLY A 65 19.46 -1.05 -15.03
CA GLY A 65 20.05 -1.25 -16.35
C GLY A 65 19.09 -0.94 -17.49
N LEU A 66 17.84 -1.43 -17.40
CA LEU A 66 16.78 -1.11 -18.35
C LEU A 66 16.46 0.40 -18.34
N ALA A 67 16.34 1.01 -17.16
CA ALA A 67 16.07 2.44 -17.03
C ALA A 67 17.20 3.28 -17.65
N LEU A 68 18.46 2.94 -17.42
CA LEU A 68 19.62 3.60 -18.01
C LEU A 68 19.66 3.42 -19.53
N PHE A 69 19.38 2.21 -20.03
CA PHE A 69 19.29 1.92 -21.46
C PHE A 69 18.18 2.75 -22.12
N LEU A 70 16.99 2.80 -21.52
CA LEU A 70 15.86 3.60 -22.02
C LEU A 70 16.19 5.10 -21.96
N ALA A 71 16.80 5.57 -20.87
CA ALA A 71 17.23 6.96 -20.75
C ALA A 71 18.26 7.33 -21.82
N TRP A 72 19.23 6.45 -22.09
CA TRP A 72 20.22 6.64 -23.16
C TRP A 72 19.56 6.63 -24.55
N ARG A 73 18.74 5.62 -24.84
CA ARG A 73 18.05 5.44 -26.12
C ARG A 73 17.12 6.61 -26.45
N TYR A 74 16.45 7.15 -25.44
CA TYR A 74 15.45 8.21 -25.57
C TYR A 74 15.93 9.57 -25.04
N ARG A 75 17.24 9.76 -24.83
CA ARG A 75 17.80 11.00 -24.25
C ARG A 75 17.37 12.28 -24.95
N SER A 76 17.20 12.24 -26.27
CA SER A 76 16.76 13.39 -27.09
C SER A 76 15.29 13.76 -26.86
N ARG A 77 14.50 12.86 -26.26
CA ARG A 77 13.08 13.03 -25.96
C ARG A 77 12.81 13.30 -24.48
N ILE A 78 13.84 13.38 -23.63
CA ILE A 78 13.67 13.66 -22.20
C ILE A 78 13.50 15.16 -22.01
N THR A 79 12.29 15.57 -21.63
CA THR A 79 11.98 16.95 -21.23
C THR A 79 11.98 17.07 -19.71
N ARG A 80 12.12 18.30 -19.16
CA ARG A 80 12.01 18.55 -17.70
C ARG A 80 10.71 18.00 -17.13
N ARG A 81 9.62 18.08 -17.89
CA ARG A 81 8.31 17.55 -17.53
C ARG A 81 8.34 16.02 -17.40
N ARG A 82 8.91 15.32 -18.38
CA ARG A 82 9.04 13.85 -18.35
C ARG A 82 9.94 13.41 -17.21
N LEU A 83 11.03 14.12 -16.96
CA LEU A 83 11.91 13.86 -15.82
C LEU A 83 11.18 14.04 -14.48
N ALA A 84 10.38 15.11 -14.33
CA ALA A 84 9.56 15.31 -13.14
C ALA A 84 8.51 14.19 -12.97
N ALA A 85 7.86 13.76 -14.05
CA ALA A 85 6.91 12.64 -14.00
C ALA A 85 7.60 11.32 -13.63
N LEU A 86 8.80 11.04 -14.16
CA LEU A 86 9.60 9.88 -13.75
C LEU A 86 10.03 9.95 -12.28
N ALA A 87 10.36 11.15 -11.78
CA ALA A 87 10.65 11.33 -10.35
C ALA A 87 9.41 11.09 -9.48
N VAL A 88 8.23 11.53 -9.90
CA VAL A 88 6.96 11.21 -9.23
C VAL A 88 6.72 9.69 -9.23
N LEU A 89 6.93 9.00 -10.34
CA LEU A 89 6.82 7.54 -10.41
C LEU A 89 7.79 6.84 -9.45
N GLY A 90 9.05 7.31 -9.37
CA GLY A 90 10.01 6.80 -8.38
C GLY A 90 9.54 7.02 -6.93
N GLY A 91 8.99 8.19 -6.64
CA GLY A 91 8.37 8.48 -5.34
C GLY A 91 7.15 7.60 -5.04
N MET A 92 6.33 7.29 -6.05
CA MET A 92 5.19 6.38 -5.92
C MET A 92 5.61 4.94 -5.65
N VAL A 93 6.67 4.45 -6.31
CA VAL A 93 7.25 3.13 -6.04
C VAL A 93 7.79 3.07 -4.61
N ALA A 94 8.53 4.09 -4.17
CA ALA A 94 9.05 4.17 -2.81
C ALA A 94 7.92 4.23 -1.77
N LEU A 95 6.86 5.00 -2.04
CA LEU A 95 5.69 5.07 -1.18
C LEU A 95 4.99 3.72 -1.10
N GLY A 96 4.73 3.08 -2.24
CA GLY A 96 4.19 1.73 -2.31
C GLY A 96 4.99 0.80 -1.41
N HIS A 97 6.30 0.70 -1.64
CA HIS A 97 7.21 -0.13 -0.85
C HIS A 97 7.13 0.14 0.66
N TRP A 98 7.05 1.41 1.09
CA TRP A 98 6.97 1.76 2.51
C TRP A 98 5.62 1.40 3.15
N THR A 99 4.56 1.28 2.34
CA THR A 99 3.20 0.99 2.79
C THR A 99 2.78 -0.48 2.69
N MET A 100 3.53 -1.32 1.97
CA MET A 100 3.11 -2.71 1.70
C MET A 100 3.52 -3.69 2.81
N ASP A 101 2.65 -4.70 2.98
CA ASP A 101 2.77 -5.91 3.81
C ASP A 101 3.61 -5.82 5.08
N LEU A 102 2.92 -5.40 6.15
CA LEU A 102 3.53 -5.17 7.45
C LEU A 102 4.16 -6.47 8.00
N TYR A 103 3.61 -7.67 7.76
CA TYR A 103 4.13 -8.89 8.38
C TYR A 103 5.00 -9.80 7.51
N LEU A 104 5.07 -9.57 6.20
CA LEU A 104 5.72 -10.52 5.30
C LEU A 104 7.15 -10.13 4.92
N ASP A 105 7.61 -8.93 5.31
CA ASP A 105 8.91 -8.35 4.90
C ASP A 105 9.15 -8.48 3.37
N LEU A 106 8.05 -8.51 2.61
CA LEU A 106 8.12 -8.65 1.17
C LEU A 106 8.62 -7.34 0.61
N THR A 107 9.81 -7.39 0.02
CA THR A 107 10.30 -6.24 -0.72
C THR A 107 9.37 -5.98 -1.91
N PHE A 108 9.19 -4.72 -2.29
CA PHE A 108 8.43 -4.35 -3.50
C PHE A 108 9.02 -4.98 -4.77
N PHE A 109 10.27 -5.44 -4.71
CA PHE A 109 11.00 -6.09 -5.79
C PHE A 109 10.77 -7.60 -5.86
N ASP A 110 9.96 -8.17 -4.95
CA ASP A 110 9.51 -9.54 -5.09
C ASP A 110 8.52 -9.61 -6.26
N LEU A 111 9.06 -9.88 -7.45
CA LEU A 111 8.32 -9.97 -8.69
C LEU A 111 7.21 -11.01 -8.62
N GLN A 112 7.37 -12.08 -7.83
CA GLN A 112 6.36 -13.11 -7.73
C GLN A 112 5.08 -12.57 -7.10
N GLU A 113 5.21 -11.78 -6.03
CA GLU A 113 4.07 -11.25 -5.29
C GLU A 113 3.58 -9.93 -5.89
N ASN A 114 4.46 -9.16 -6.54
CA ASN A 114 4.16 -7.81 -7.00
C ASN A 114 3.97 -7.66 -8.52
N TRP A 115 4.12 -8.69 -9.37
CA TRP A 115 4.05 -8.50 -10.83
C TRP A 115 2.73 -7.88 -11.31
N HIS A 116 1.63 -8.09 -10.59
CA HIS A 116 0.33 -7.51 -10.93
C HIS A 116 0.39 -5.98 -11.04
N TYR A 117 1.13 -5.28 -10.16
CA TYR A 117 1.24 -3.82 -10.26
C TYR A 117 1.81 -3.39 -11.63
N VAL A 118 2.81 -4.12 -12.13
CA VAL A 118 3.44 -3.85 -13.43
C VAL A 118 2.45 -4.12 -14.55
N ALA A 119 1.73 -5.23 -14.45
CA ALA A 119 0.72 -5.64 -15.43
C ALA A 119 -0.43 -4.63 -15.52
N TYR A 120 -0.94 -4.14 -14.38
CA TYR A 120 -1.94 -3.08 -14.33
C TYR A 120 -1.42 -1.72 -14.82
N GLY A 121 -0.14 -1.41 -14.60
CA GLY A 121 0.52 -0.27 -15.21
C GLY A 121 0.59 -0.37 -16.74
N ALA A 122 0.93 -1.55 -17.27
CA ALA A 122 0.95 -1.82 -18.71
C ALA A 122 -0.47 -1.85 -19.32
N TYR A 123 -1.47 -2.32 -18.57
CA TYR A 123 -2.88 -2.31 -18.95
C TYR A 123 -3.33 -0.89 -19.32
N MET A 124 -2.85 0.14 -18.61
CA MET A 124 -3.13 1.55 -18.95
C MET A 124 -2.66 1.93 -20.35
N PHE A 125 -1.51 1.44 -20.80
CA PHE A 125 -1.01 1.73 -22.14
C PHE A 125 -1.95 1.19 -23.22
N PHE A 126 -2.36 -0.07 -23.10
CA PHE A 126 -3.29 -0.70 -24.05
C PHE A 126 -4.68 -0.08 -24.01
N PHE A 127 -5.20 0.20 -22.81
CA PHE A 127 -6.46 0.90 -22.63
C PHE A 127 -6.44 2.25 -23.34
N PHE A 128 -5.42 3.08 -23.06
CA PHE A 128 -5.34 4.41 -23.63
C PHE A 128 -5.17 4.39 -25.15
N ARG A 129 -4.37 3.45 -25.69
CA ARG A 129 -4.25 3.25 -27.14
C ARG A 129 -5.60 2.91 -27.78
N ALA A 130 -6.35 1.98 -27.20
CA ALA A 130 -7.64 1.54 -27.74
C ALA A 130 -8.72 2.62 -27.72
N PHE A 131 -8.80 3.40 -26.64
CA PHE A 131 -9.88 4.38 -26.43
C PHE A 131 -9.54 5.80 -26.93
N ASN A 132 -8.26 6.17 -27.01
CA ASN A 132 -7.87 7.43 -27.65
C ASN A 132 -8.19 7.43 -29.16
N LEU A 133 -7.95 6.31 -29.85
CA LEU A 133 -8.33 6.14 -31.27
C LEU A 133 -9.84 6.25 -31.51
N ARG A 134 -10.65 6.06 -30.47
CA ARG A 134 -12.11 6.20 -30.45
C ARG A 134 -12.58 7.57 -29.95
N ARG A 135 -11.65 8.52 -29.73
CA ARG A 135 -11.93 9.89 -29.26
C ARG A 135 -12.67 9.94 -27.93
N MET A 136 -12.41 8.98 -27.04
CA MET A 136 -12.95 9.06 -25.68
C MET A 136 -12.33 10.27 -24.96
N PRO A 137 -13.12 11.14 -24.29
CA PRO A 137 -12.56 12.25 -23.52
C PRO A 137 -11.62 11.77 -22.41
N LEU A 138 -10.48 12.45 -22.23
CA LEU A 138 -9.45 12.09 -21.26
C LEU A 138 -9.97 11.87 -19.82
N PRO A 139 -10.88 12.70 -19.25
CA PRO A 139 -11.46 12.44 -17.92
C PRO A 139 -12.20 11.10 -17.86
N ARG A 140 -12.94 10.76 -18.92
CA ARG A 140 -13.64 9.48 -19.00
C ARG A 140 -12.66 8.33 -19.13
N MET A 141 -11.58 8.50 -19.89
CA MET A 141 -10.54 7.47 -19.99
C MET A 141 -9.90 7.20 -18.64
N ILE A 142 -9.54 8.23 -17.86
CA ILE A 142 -8.97 8.09 -16.51
C ILE A 142 -9.93 7.28 -15.61
N LEU A 143 -11.19 7.68 -15.54
CA LEU A 143 -12.17 7.05 -14.65
C LEU A 143 -12.54 5.64 -15.08
N TRP A 144 -12.74 5.40 -16.38
CA TRP A 144 -13.06 4.06 -16.88
C TRP A 144 -11.89 3.10 -16.75
N ALA A 145 -10.66 3.56 -17.04
CA ALA A 145 -9.48 2.71 -16.91
C ALA A 145 -9.24 2.32 -15.44
N TYR A 146 -9.41 3.27 -14.51
CA TYR A 146 -9.34 3.01 -13.08
C TYR A 146 -10.45 2.05 -12.60
N GLY A 147 -11.70 2.33 -12.96
CA GLY A 147 -12.84 1.51 -12.58
C GLY A 147 -12.78 0.09 -13.15
N SER A 148 -12.40 -0.08 -14.42
CA SER A 148 -12.30 -1.41 -15.04
C SER A 148 -11.16 -2.22 -14.44
N ALA A 149 -10.03 -1.59 -14.12
CA ALA A 149 -8.93 -2.26 -13.45
C ALA A 149 -9.29 -2.69 -12.01
N LEU A 150 -9.99 -1.83 -11.25
CA LEU A 150 -10.50 -2.22 -9.93
C LEU A 150 -11.44 -3.42 -10.01
N LEU A 151 -12.35 -3.45 -10.99
CA LEU A 151 -13.25 -4.58 -11.18
C LEU A 151 -12.50 -5.86 -11.57
N MET A 152 -11.48 -5.75 -12.43
CA MET A 152 -10.61 -6.89 -12.79
C MET A 152 -9.86 -7.43 -11.57
N SER A 153 -9.31 -6.54 -10.73
CA SER A 153 -8.55 -6.93 -9.54
C SER A 153 -9.43 -7.53 -8.45
N LEU A 154 -10.62 -6.94 -8.20
CA LEU A 154 -11.63 -7.53 -7.31
C LEU A 154 -12.09 -8.91 -7.79
N PHE A 155 -12.26 -9.08 -9.10
CA PHE A 155 -12.62 -10.37 -9.69
C PHE A 155 -11.52 -11.41 -9.47
N ASP A 156 -10.27 -11.05 -9.74
CA ASP A 156 -9.11 -11.94 -9.52
C ASP A 156 -9.02 -12.38 -8.06
N GLU A 157 -9.03 -11.44 -7.10
CA GLU A 157 -8.92 -11.77 -5.68
C GLU A 157 -10.12 -12.60 -5.17
N THR A 158 -11.33 -12.27 -5.63
CA THR A 158 -12.54 -13.04 -5.31
C THR A 158 -12.41 -14.47 -5.83
N PHE A 159 -11.90 -14.64 -7.04
CA PHE A 159 -11.76 -15.95 -7.65
C PHE A 159 -10.63 -16.77 -7.02
N GLN A 160 -9.49 -16.14 -6.69
CA GLN A 160 -8.40 -16.76 -5.95
C GLN A 160 -8.84 -17.24 -4.57
N PHE A 161 -9.66 -16.44 -3.86
CA PHE A 161 -10.28 -16.82 -2.59
C PHE A 161 -11.05 -18.15 -2.72
N PHE A 162 -11.86 -18.31 -3.78
CA PHE A 162 -12.61 -19.54 -4.01
C PHE A 162 -11.75 -20.74 -4.43
N LEU A 163 -10.67 -20.53 -5.19
CA LEU A 163 -9.85 -21.63 -5.70
C LEU A 163 -8.78 -22.14 -4.72
N SER A 164 -8.17 -21.24 -3.95
CA SER A 164 -6.91 -21.54 -3.24
C SER A 164 -7.02 -21.55 -1.73
N HIS A 165 -8.23 -21.35 -1.17
CA HIS A 165 -8.43 -21.08 0.26
C HIS A 165 -7.58 -19.90 0.79
N ARG A 166 -7.03 -19.06 -0.10
CA ARG A 166 -6.34 -17.83 0.24
C ARG A 166 -7.34 -16.86 0.87
N VAL A 167 -6.87 -16.06 1.82
CA VAL A 167 -7.70 -15.01 2.41
C VAL A 167 -7.83 -13.87 1.41
N PHE A 168 -9.07 -13.42 1.19
CA PHE A 168 -9.37 -12.28 0.33
C PHE A 168 -8.66 -11.04 0.88
N ASP A 169 -7.62 -10.58 0.20
CA ASP A 169 -6.78 -9.47 0.64
C ASP A 169 -7.09 -8.20 -0.19
N LEU A 170 -7.83 -7.27 0.42
CA LEU A 170 -8.14 -5.99 -0.23
C LEU A 170 -6.88 -5.08 -0.34
N SER A 171 -5.80 -5.40 0.37
CA SER A 171 -4.49 -4.79 0.15
C SER A 171 -4.05 -5.03 -1.29
N ASP A 172 -4.08 -6.28 -1.77
CA ASP A 172 -3.67 -6.63 -3.14
C ASP A 172 -4.46 -5.87 -4.21
N VAL A 173 -5.78 -5.73 -4.02
CA VAL A 173 -6.62 -4.92 -4.91
C VAL A 173 -6.17 -3.45 -4.95
N THR A 174 -5.73 -2.94 -3.81
CA THR A 174 -5.18 -1.58 -3.71
C THR A 174 -3.80 -1.46 -4.34
N LYS A 175 -2.95 -2.50 -4.24
CA LYS A 175 -1.64 -2.57 -4.93
C LYS A 175 -1.83 -2.50 -6.45
N ASP A 176 -2.81 -3.23 -6.98
CA ASP A 176 -3.16 -3.22 -8.39
C ASP A 176 -3.66 -1.84 -8.84
N ALA A 177 -4.57 -1.25 -8.06
CA ALA A 177 -5.02 0.12 -8.28
C ALA A 177 -3.86 1.12 -8.26
N TRP A 178 -2.85 0.93 -7.40
CA TRP A 178 -1.65 1.75 -7.38
C TRP A 178 -0.84 1.61 -8.67
N GLY A 179 -0.71 0.37 -9.18
CA GLY A 179 -0.16 0.07 -10.52
C GLY A 179 -0.87 0.83 -11.64
N VAL A 180 -2.20 0.89 -11.59
CA VAL A 180 -3.02 1.68 -12.53
C VAL A 180 -2.67 3.16 -12.47
N ILE A 181 -2.58 3.76 -11.27
CA ILE A 181 -2.23 5.18 -11.14
C ILE A 181 -0.84 5.47 -11.69
N MET A 182 0.15 4.59 -11.44
CA MET A 182 1.47 4.70 -12.05
C MET A 182 1.40 4.62 -13.59
N GLY A 183 0.61 3.69 -14.13
CA GLY A 183 0.35 3.59 -15.56
C GLY A 183 -0.29 4.86 -16.14
N LEU A 184 -1.26 5.46 -15.44
CA LEU A 184 -1.87 6.74 -15.84
C LEU A 184 -0.84 7.87 -15.88
N VAL A 185 0.02 7.99 -14.86
CA VAL A 185 1.09 9.00 -14.83
C VAL A 185 2.06 8.79 -16.00
N LEU A 186 2.46 7.54 -16.25
CA LEU A 186 3.34 7.18 -17.36
C LEU A 186 2.71 7.56 -18.71
N VAL A 187 1.46 7.18 -18.96
CA VAL A 187 0.80 7.43 -20.24
C VAL A 187 0.52 8.91 -20.48
N ILE A 188 0.07 9.64 -19.45
CA ILE A 188 -0.35 11.05 -19.58
C ILE A 188 0.85 12.00 -19.63
N PHE A 189 1.91 11.74 -18.85
CA PHE A 189 3.02 12.69 -18.69
C PHE A 189 4.35 12.24 -19.31
N VAL A 190 4.55 10.94 -19.56
CA VAL A 190 5.80 10.43 -20.13
C VAL A 190 5.64 10.10 -21.62
N THR A 191 4.64 9.27 -21.98
CA THR A 191 4.41 8.90 -23.38
C THR A 191 3.63 9.97 -24.14
N GLU A 192 2.75 10.70 -23.44
CA GLU A 192 1.90 11.77 -23.99
C GLU A 192 0.98 11.27 -25.13
N SER A 193 0.72 9.95 -25.19
CA SER A 193 0.07 9.30 -26.34
C SER A 193 -1.43 9.59 -26.49
N ALA A 194 -2.07 10.12 -25.44
CA ALA A 194 -3.49 10.46 -25.42
C ALA A 194 -3.76 11.94 -25.10
N GLY A 195 -2.77 12.80 -25.38
CA GLY A 195 -2.75 14.19 -24.97
C GLY A 195 -2.07 14.37 -23.62
N THR A 196 -1.97 15.63 -23.20
CA THR A 196 -1.26 15.99 -21.97
C THR A 196 -2.09 16.93 -21.12
N ILE A 197 -2.00 16.78 -19.80
CA ILE A 197 -2.64 17.68 -18.84
C ILE A 197 -1.72 18.88 -18.60
N ASP A 198 -2.17 20.10 -18.90
CA ASP A 198 -1.39 21.29 -18.57
C ASP A 198 -1.56 21.66 -17.09
N LEU A 199 -0.63 21.18 -16.26
CA LEU A 199 -0.62 21.43 -14.81
C LEU A 199 -0.50 22.91 -14.45
N LYS A 200 0.03 23.78 -15.35
CA LYS A 200 0.18 25.21 -15.07
C LYS A 200 -1.16 25.96 -15.16
N ARG A 201 -2.06 25.50 -16.02
CA ARG A 201 -3.40 26.07 -16.22
C ARG A 201 -4.49 25.31 -15.47
N ALA A 202 -4.12 24.24 -14.77
CA ALA A 202 -5.03 23.40 -14.02
C ALA A 202 -5.77 24.19 -12.93
N VAL A 203 -7.10 24.17 -12.99
CA VAL A 203 -7.95 24.72 -11.95
C VAL A 203 -8.26 23.59 -10.96
N TRP A 204 -7.49 23.53 -9.89
CA TRP A 204 -7.54 22.44 -8.92
C TRP A 204 -8.83 22.43 -8.08
N ARG A 205 -9.44 23.60 -7.86
CA ARG A 205 -10.65 23.76 -7.05
C ARG A 205 -11.83 24.10 -7.93
N ARG A 206 -12.87 23.29 -7.89
CA ARG A 206 -14.10 23.47 -8.69
C ARG A 206 -15.25 24.03 -7.86
N GLU A 207 -16.19 24.65 -8.56
CA GLU A 207 -17.39 25.22 -7.94
C GLU A 207 -18.36 24.15 -7.44
N ARG A 208 -18.49 23.04 -8.18
CA ARG A 208 -19.36 21.92 -7.83
C ARG A 208 -18.53 20.66 -7.62
N LEU A 209 -18.94 19.80 -6.69
CA LEU A 209 -18.26 18.53 -6.41
C LEU A 209 -18.22 17.61 -7.63
N GLY A 210 -19.30 17.56 -8.42
CA GLY A 210 -19.35 16.73 -9.63
C GLY A 210 -18.36 17.15 -10.73
N ASP A 211 -17.87 18.40 -10.72
CA ASP A 211 -16.95 18.89 -11.74
C ASP A 211 -15.52 18.35 -11.53
N TYR A 212 -15.18 17.86 -10.33
CA TYR A 212 -13.88 17.22 -10.09
C TYR A 212 -13.66 15.99 -10.97
N LEU A 213 -14.73 15.25 -11.31
CA LEU A 213 -14.66 14.07 -12.16
C LEU A 213 -14.77 14.39 -13.66
N ARG A 214 -15.09 15.64 -14.02
CA ARG A 214 -15.31 16.06 -15.42
C ARG A 214 -14.06 16.65 -16.07
N HIS A 215 -13.06 17.06 -15.28
CA HIS A 215 -11.80 17.60 -15.76
C HIS A 215 -10.65 16.62 -15.52
N PRO A 216 -9.70 16.47 -16.46
CA PRO A 216 -8.73 15.39 -16.40
C PRO A 216 -7.76 15.55 -15.21
N GLU A 217 -7.34 16.77 -14.89
CA GLU A 217 -6.46 17.07 -13.76
C GLU A 217 -7.08 16.68 -12.41
N THR A 218 -8.35 17.02 -12.19
CA THR A 218 -9.04 16.74 -10.93
C THR A 218 -9.53 15.30 -10.88
N ALA A 219 -9.87 14.68 -12.01
CA ALA A 219 -10.22 13.27 -12.07
C ALA A 219 -9.00 12.41 -11.71
N LEU A 220 -7.83 12.72 -12.26
CA LEU A 220 -6.57 12.05 -11.91
C LEU A 220 -6.24 12.24 -10.42
N LEU A 221 -6.37 13.46 -9.90
CA LEU A 221 -6.14 13.75 -8.49
C LEU A 221 -7.13 13.00 -7.58
N SER A 222 -8.40 12.88 -7.98
CA SER A 222 -9.41 12.14 -7.23
C SER A 222 -9.09 10.65 -7.16
N VAL A 223 -8.75 10.01 -8.29
CA VAL A 223 -8.37 8.58 -8.27
C VAL A 223 -7.06 8.37 -7.51
N PHE A 224 -6.06 9.24 -7.70
CA PHE A 224 -4.80 9.20 -6.94
C PHE A 224 -5.05 9.31 -5.44
N GLY A 225 -5.86 10.29 -5.01
CA GLY A 225 -6.18 10.50 -3.60
C GLY A 225 -6.95 9.33 -3.00
N LEU A 226 -7.92 8.77 -3.72
CA LEU A 226 -8.67 7.59 -3.29
C LEU A 226 -7.74 6.39 -3.11
N THR A 227 -6.94 6.06 -4.13
CA THR A 227 -5.99 4.93 -4.04
C THR A 227 -4.98 5.14 -2.93
N THR A 228 -4.48 6.36 -2.74
CA THR A 228 -3.54 6.67 -1.65
C THR A 228 -4.17 6.41 -0.28
N VAL A 229 -5.42 6.83 -0.06
CA VAL A 229 -6.12 6.55 1.21
C VAL A 229 -6.26 5.05 1.43
N PHE A 230 -6.70 4.31 0.41
CA PHE A 230 -6.78 2.85 0.51
C PHE A 230 -5.41 2.22 0.75
N LEU A 231 -4.34 2.71 0.11
CA LEU A 231 -2.98 2.19 0.26
C LEU A 231 -2.48 2.23 1.71
N PHE A 232 -2.93 3.23 2.49
CA PHE A 232 -2.61 3.33 3.92
C PHE A 232 -3.58 2.57 4.82
N VAL A 233 -4.84 2.39 4.41
CA VAL A 233 -5.89 1.78 5.26
C VAL A 233 -5.99 0.28 5.06
N SER A 234 -5.88 -0.21 3.82
CA SER A 234 -6.05 -1.63 3.50
C SER A 234 -5.04 -2.55 4.18
N PRO A 235 -3.74 -2.20 4.33
CA PRO A 235 -2.80 -3.05 5.05
C PRO A 235 -3.02 -3.08 6.55
N LEU A 236 -3.93 -2.25 7.10
CA LEU A 236 -4.24 -2.18 8.53
C LEU A 236 -5.50 -2.98 8.91
N LEU A 237 -6.30 -3.39 7.92
CA LEU A 237 -7.61 -4.01 8.12
C LEU A 237 -7.77 -5.24 7.19
N THR A 238 -6.93 -6.24 7.39
CA THR A 238 -6.78 -7.38 6.46
C THR A 238 -7.76 -8.52 6.73
N GLU A 239 -8.40 -8.57 7.90
CA GLU A 239 -9.37 -9.62 8.22
C GLU A 239 -10.68 -9.42 7.44
N HIS A 240 -11.26 -10.52 6.93
CA HIS A 240 -12.52 -10.47 6.16
C HIS A 240 -13.67 -9.80 6.94
N ALA A 241 -13.71 -9.99 8.25
CA ALA A 241 -14.70 -9.35 9.13
C ALA A 241 -14.59 -7.82 9.14
N GLU A 242 -13.41 -7.27 8.79
CA GLU A 242 -13.13 -5.84 8.79
C GLU A 242 -13.34 -5.18 7.43
N ILE A 243 -13.66 -5.93 6.36
CA ILE A 243 -13.91 -5.35 5.02
C ILE A 243 -14.93 -4.20 5.06
N PRO A 244 -16.09 -4.29 5.75
CA PRO A 244 -17.03 -3.17 5.82
C PRO A 244 -16.42 -1.93 6.50
N LEU A 245 -15.63 -2.14 7.56
CA LEU A 245 -14.94 -1.08 8.28
C LEU A 245 -13.82 -0.46 7.45
N LEU A 246 -13.07 -1.27 6.69
CA LEU A 246 -12.07 -0.82 5.74
C LEU A 246 -12.71 0.06 4.68
N LEU A 247 -13.79 -0.39 4.03
CA LEU A 247 -14.49 0.38 3.01
C LEU A 247 -15.06 1.69 3.60
N ALA A 248 -15.70 1.63 4.76
CA ALA A 248 -16.23 2.81 5.44
C ALA A 248 -15.13 3.82 5.81
N THR A 249 -14.01 3.33 6.32
CA THR A 249 -12.86 4.16 6.72
C THR A 249 -12.18 4.77 5.48
N GLY A 250 -11.91 3.97 4.45
CA GLY A 250 -11.26 4.41 3.22
C GLY A 250 -12.10 5.45 2.47
N PHE A 251 -13.37 5.14 2.18
CA PHE A 251 -14.26 6.10 1.52
C PHE A 251 -14.60 7.30 2.42
N GLY A 252 -14.76 7.09 3.73
CA GLY A 252 -15.01 8.15 4.70
C GLY A 252 -13.86 9.16 4.78
N LEU A 253 -12.62 8.68 4.94
CA LEU A 253 -11.42 9.52 4.94
C LEU A 253 -11.26 10.26 3.61
N PHE A 254 -11.46 9.59 2.48
CA PHE A 254 -11.41 10.23 1.17
C PHE A 254 -12.50 11.30 1.01
N ALA A 255 -13.73 11.03 1.43
CA ALA A 255 -14.84 11.98 1.36
C ALA A 255 -14.61 13.20 2.25
N VAL A 256 -14.13 13.00 3.49
CA VAL A 256 -13.77 14.10 4.40
C VAL A 256 -12.63 14.92 3.81
N ALA A 257 -11.54 14.29 3.35
CA ALA A 257 -10.41 15.00 2.73
C ALA A 257 -10.84 15.77 1.49
N GLY A 258 -11.67 15.17 0.62
CA GLY A 258 -12.24 15.81 -0.56
C GLY A 258 -13.14 16.99 -0.24
N LEU A 259 -13.98 16.87 0.80
CA LEU A 259 -14.84 17.95 1.27
C LEU A 259 -14.01 19.11 1.86
N LEU A 260 -13.03 18.81 2.71
CA LEU A 260 -12.12 19.82 3.25
C LEU A 260 -11.34 20.52 2.14
N PHE A 261 -10.85 19.78 1.15
CA PHE A 261 -10.20 20.34 -0.03
C PHE A 261 -11.14 21.25 -0.83
N HIS A 262 -12.39 20.82 -1.05
CA HIS A 262 -13.41 21.61 -1.73
C HIS A 262 -13.72 22.92 -0.97
N LEU A 263 -14.02 22.82 0.33
CA LEU A 263 -14.36 23.96 1.18
C LEU A 263 -13.17 24.92 1.38
N SER A 264 -11.93 24.44 1.25
CA SER A 264 -10.72 25.27 1.30
C SER A 264 -10.64 26.33 0.19
N ARG A 265 -11.55 26.30 -0.80
CA ARG A 265 -11.77 27.40 -1.75
C ARG A 265 -12.13 28.71 -1.05
N HIS A 266 -12.84 28.64 0.08
CA HIS A 266 -13.20 29.79 0.89
C HIS A 266 -12.03 30.21 1.78
N ARG A 267 -11.65 31.50 1.75
CA ARG A 267 -10.50 32.03 2.50
C ARG A 267 -10.61 31.76 4.00
N ALA A 268 -11.79 31.95 4.59
CA ALA A 268 -12.03 31.71 6.01
C ALA A 268 -11.79 30.24 6.40
N VAL A 269 -12.35 29.30 5.65
CA VAL A 269 -12.14 27.85 5.88
C VAL A 269 -10.67 27.48 5.75
N ARG A 270 -9.97 28.00 4.73
CA ARG A 270 -8.54 27.74 4.55
C ARG A 270 -7.69 28.23 5.74
N ILE A 271 -7.99 29.41 6.28
CA ILE A 271 -7.31 29.94 7.47
C ILE A 271 -7.63 29.05 8.68
N ALA A 272 -8.89 28.69 8.88
CA ALA A 272 -9.30 27.82 9.98
C ALA A 272 -8.61 26.44 9.92
N LEU A 273 -8.55 25.81 8.74
CA LEU A 273 -7.82 24.55 8.55
C LEU A 273 -6.31 24.71 8.79
N GLY A 274 -5.73 25.83 8.38
CA GLY A 274 -4.32 26.14 8.65
C GLY A 274 -4.03 26.27 10.14
N ILE A 275 -4.88 27.00 10.88
CA ILE A 275 -4.76 27.13 12.34
C ILE A 275 -4.92 25.76 13.02
N LEU A 276 -5.93 24.98 12.63
CA LEU A 276 -6.17 23.66 13.19
C LEU A 276 -4.97 22.73 12.97
N ALA A 277 -4.39 22.73 11.76
CA ALA A 277 -3.20 21.93 11.46
C ALA A 277 -1.99 22.36 12.31
N VAL A 278 -1.76 23.67 12.48
CA VAL A 278 -0.68 24.18 13.33
C VAL A 278 -0.89 23.78 14.79
N VAL A 279 -2.12 23.93 15.31
CA VAL A 279 -2.46 23.53 16.68
C VAL A 279 -2.26 22.03 16.89
N ALA A 280 -2.68 21.19 15.93
CA ALA A 280 -2.47 19.75 15.99
C ALA A 280 -0.98 19.38 16.02
N VAL A 281 -0.16 19.99 15.13
CA VAL A 281 1.28 19.75 15.09
C VAL A 281 1.96 20.20 16.38
N LEU A 282 1.64 21.40 16.89
CA LEU A 282 2.17 21.90 18.16
C LEU A 282 1.73 21.03 19.34
N GLY A 283 0.49 20.53 19.34
CA GLY A 283 -0.01 19.62 20.35
C GLY A 283 0.76 18.30 20.38
N VAL A 284 0.97 17.67 19.21
CA VAL A 284 1.77 16.43 19.10
C VAL A 284 3.23 16.68 19.46
N ALA A 285 3.82 17.80 19.02
CA ALA A 285 5.19 18.17 19.37
C ALA A 285 5.34 18.40 20.89
N GLY A 286 4.42 19.14 21.50
CA GLY A 286 4.39 19.38 22.94
C GLY A 286 4.23 18.08 23.74
N SER A 287 3.31 17.21 23.33
CA SER A 287 3.12 15.88 23.93
C SER A 287 4.38 15.01 23.81
N ARG A 288 5.02 14.99 22.63
CA ARG A 288 6.29 14.26 22.41
C ARG A 288 7.42 14.83 23.27
N LEU A 289 7.49 16.14 23.46
CA LEU A 289 8.50 16.76 24.33
C LEU A 289 8.26 16.43 25.81
N ALA A 290 7.01 16.48 26.26
CA ALA A 290 6.65 16.19 27.65
C ALA A 290 6.85 14.72 28.02
N HIS A 291 6.61 13.80 27.08
CA HIS A 291 6.57 12.35 27.33
C HIS A 291 7.60 11.56 26.54
N ARG A 292 8.72 12.18 26.13
CA ARG A 292 9.74 11.51 25.30
C ARG A 292 10.38 10.31 26.01
N GLY A 293 10.55 10.42 27.34
CA GLY A 293 11.19 9.40 28.17
C GLY A 293 10.25 8.30 28.65
N ASP A 294 8.94 8.54 28.59
CA ASP A 294 7.93 7.60 29.05
C ASP A 294 7.52 6.69 27.89
N PRO A 295 7.57 5.36 28.02
CA PRO A 295 7.21 4.47 26.92
C PRO A 295 5.70 4.59 26.60
N ILE A 296 4.81 4.04 27.42
CA ILE A 296 3.35 4.19 27.26
C ILE A 296 2.80 5.00 28.42
N THR A 297 2.23 6.19 28.14
CA THR A 297 1.70 7.09 29.17
C THR A 297 0.20 6.99 29.36
N HIS A 298 -0.52 6.60 28.31
CA HIS A 298 -1.95 6.46 28.34
C HIS A 298 -2.39 5.31 27.45
N ASN A 299 -3.35 4.52 27.91
CA ASN A 299 -4.00 3.47 27.15
C ASN A 299 -5.48 3.40 27.55
N THR A 300 -6.36 3.60 26.58
CA THR A 300 -7.80 3.42 26.67
C THR A 300 -8.32 2.78 25.38
N PHE A 301 -9.57 2.33 25.37
CA PHE A 301 -10.15 1.70 24.19
C PHE A 301 -10.08 2.64 22.97
N GLY A 302 -9.34 2.21 21.93
CA GLY A 302 -9.14 2.97 20.71
C GLY A 302 -8.13 4.12 20.80
N LEU A 303 -7.38 4.27 21.88
CA LEU A 303 -6.33 5.28 21.99
C LEU A 303 -5.17 4.83 22.90
N THR A 304 -3.98 4.79 22.33
CA THR A 304 -2.73 4.66 23.09
C THR A 304 -1.85 5.88 22.86
N VAL A 305 -1.13 6.33 23.89
CA VAL A 305 -0.08 7.36 23.76
C VAL A 305 1.27 6.71 24.01
N TYR A 306 2.09 6.60 22.96
CA TYR A 306 3.43 6.02 22.99
C TYR A 306 4.50 7.10 22.77
N ARG A 307 5.40 7.31 23.75
CA ARG A 307 6.43 8.36 23.74
C ARG A 307 5.87 9.74 23.37
N GLY A 308 4.69 10.05 23.91
CA GLY A 308 3.94 11.28 23.63
C GLY A 308 3.24 11.33 22.26
N MET A 309 3.32 10.29 21.43
CA MET A 309 2.60 10.22 20.17
C MET A 309 1.23 9.55 20.37
N PRO A 310 0.10 10.22 20.06
CA PRO A 310 -1.21 9.60 20.09
C PRO A 310 -1.34 8.63 18.91
N LEU A 311 -1.75 7.40 19.21
CA LEU A 311 -1.98 6.29 18.30
C LEU A 311 -3.47 5.94 18.36
N PRO A 312 -4.31 6.61 17.55
CA PRO A 312 -5.75 6.38 17.55
C PRO A 312 -6.07 5.12 16.76
N PHE A 313 -6.94 4.28 17.32
CA PHE A 313 -7.63 3.16 16.68
C PHE A 313 -6.75 1.99 16.19
N PHE A 314 -5.69 2.24 15.43
CA PHE A 314 -4.86 1.23 14.78
C PHE A 314 -3.96 0.48 15.77
N ASP A 315 -3.65 -0.77 15.43
CA ASP A 315 -2.71 -1.58 16.18
C ASP A 315 -1.28 -1.19 15.84
N VAL A 316 -0.37 -1.42 16.78
CA VAL A 316 1.01 -0.98 16.66
C VAL A 316 1.98 -2.08 17.08
N LEU A 317 3.04 -2.27 16.29
CA LEU A 317 4.20 -3.05 16.66
C LEU A 317 5.29 -2.10 17.15
N ILE A 318 5.73 -2.28 18.39
CA ILE A 318 6.83 -1.55 19.01
C ILE A 318 8.05 -2.46 19.04
N TYR A 319 9.12 -2.03 18.38
CA TYR A 319 10.37 -2.77 18.25
C TYR A 319 11.24 -2.67 19.51
N PRO A 320 12.21 -3.59 19.70
CA PRO A 320 13.12 -3.55 20.85
C PRO A 320 13.95 -2.27 20.99
N ASP A 321 14.21 -1.56 19.90
CA ASP A 321 14.91 -0.26 19.90
C ASP A 321 13.98 0.94 20.24
N GLY A 322 12.69 0.66 20.41
CA GLY A 322 11.64 1.64 20.66
C GLY A 322 11.19 2.42 19.42
N GLY A 323 11.59 1.99 18.23
CA GLY A 323 10.86 2.29 17.01
C GLY A 323 9.46 1.67 17.06
N PHE A 324 8.54 2.16 16.23
CA PHE A 324 7.23 1.54 16.08
C PHE A 324 6.72 1.68 14.66
N ARG A 325 5.73 0.86 14.31
CA ARG A 325 4.94 1.00 13.09
C ARG A 325 3.50 0.54 13.34
N PHE A 326 2.58 1.03 12.53
CA PHE A 326 1.23 0.46 12.48
C PHE A 326 1.29 -0.97 11.93
N VAL A 327 0.34 -1.79 12.36
CA VAL A 327 0.19 -3.18 11.93
C VAL A 327 -1.29 -3.51 11.72
N ASP A 328 -1.57 -4.55 10.95
CA ASP A 328 -2.95 -5.02 10.79
C ASP A 328 -3.55 -5.52 12.09
N LYS A 329 -4.87 -5.36 12.19
CA LYS A 329 -5.67 -5.91 13.27
C LYS A 329 -5.80 -7.41 13.07
N LYS A 330 -5.14 -8.16 13.94
CA LYS A 330 -5.14 -9.63 13.90
C LYS A 330 -5.53 -10.23 15.23
N HIS A 331 -6.51 -11.14 15.17
CA HIS A 331 -6.83 -12.01 16.29
C HIS A 331 -5.94 -13.26 16.30
N HIS A 332 -5.47 -13.70 15.12
CA HIS A 332 -4.73 -14.94 14.93
C HIS A 332 -3.43 -14.70 14.15
N PHE A 333 -2.30 -15.06 14.75
CA PHE A 333 -0.97 -15.00 14.15
C PHE A 333 -0.68 -16.30 13.39
N ARG A 334 -0.30 -16.18 12.12
CA ARG A 334 0.14 -17.30 11.28
C ARG A 334 1.63 -17.58 11.52
N SER A 335 2.10 -18.72 11.03
CA SER A 335 3.53 -19.09 11.09
C SER A 335 4.45 -18.05 10.47
N GLN A 336 4.02 -17.39 9.39
CA GLN A 336 4.76 -16.29 8.76
C GLN A 336 4.87 -15.07 9.68
N ASP A 337 3.77 -14.67 10.34
CA ASP A 337 3.78 -13.58 11.31
C ASP A 337 4.75 -13.90 12.46
N LEU A 338 4.68 -15.12 13.01
CA LEU A 338 5.57 -15.57 14.09
C LEU A 338 7.04 -15.54 13.67
N ARG A 339 7.36 -16.01 12.45
CA ARG A 339 8.73 -15.96 11.92
C ARG A 339 9.24 -14.53 11.83
N TYR A 340 8.42 -13.61 11.30
CA TYR A 340 8.77 -12.19 11.23
C TYR A 340 9.01 -11.59 12.62
N LEU A 341 8.15 -11.89 13.60
CA LEU A 341 8.28 -11.41 14.98
C LEU A 341 9.56 -11.92 15.64
N LEU A 342 9.91 -13.20 15.43
CA LEU A 342 11.12 -13.81 15.98
C LEU A 342 12.40 -13.29 15.31
N MET A 343 12.34 -12.93 14.03
CA MET A 343 13.45 -12.32 13.27
C MET A 343 13.88 -10.97 13.85
N GLN A 344 13.02 -10.28 14.60
CA GLN A 344 13.38 -9.04 15.32
C GLN A 344 14.22 -9.31 16.58
N GLU A 345 14.60 -10.58 16.83
CA GLU A 345 15.42 -11.03 17.94
C GLU A 345 14.97 -10.56 19.35
N PRO A 346 13.67 -10.64 19.70
CA PRO A 346 13.22 -10.22 21.02
C PRO A 346 13.64 -11.19 22.12
N ASP A 347 14.00 -10.64 23.29
CA ASP A 347 14.08 -11.43 24.53
C ASP A 347 12.64 -11.76 25.01
N VAL A 348 11.74 -10.80 24.89
CA VAL A 348 10.32 -10.92 25.24
C VAL A 348 9.44 -10.47 24.08
N LEU A 349 8.57 -11.36 23.61
CA LEU A 349 7.46 -11.04 22.72
C LEU A 349 6.20 -10.83 23.54
N LEU A 350 5.78 -9.58 23.67
CA LEU A 350 4.57 -9.20 24.39
C LEU A 350 3.44 -8.97 23.40
N VAL A 351 2.25 -9.48 23.72
CA VAL A 351 1.04 -9.33 22.90
C VAL A 351 -0.08 -8.78 23.78
N GLY A 352 -0.56 -7.59 23.43
CA GLY A 352 -1.78 -7.03 23.97
C GLY A 352 -2.95 -7.62 23.18
N SER A 353 -3.77 -8.45 23.82
CA SER A 353 -4.86 -9.21 23.17
C SER A 353 -6.17 -8.43 23.09
N GLY A 354 -6.14 -7.11 23.17
CA GLY A 354 -7.32 -6.24 23.21
C GLY A 354 -7.77 -5.96 24.64
N ASN A 355 -8.73 -5.06 24.80
CA ASN A 355 -9.24 -4.69 26.13
C ASN A 355 -9.98 -5.85 26.80
N GLN A 356 -10.59 -6.73 26.00
CA GLN A 356 -11.27 -7.94 26.49
C GLN A 356 -10.39 -9.21 26.49
N GLY A 357 -9.13 -9.11 26.04
CA GLY A 357 -8.20 -10.24 26.03
C GLY A 357 -8.53 -11.37 25.04
N ARG A 358 -9.15 -11.06 23.89
CA ARG A 358 -9.64 -12.04 22.90
C ARG A 358 -8.70 -12.32 21.73
N GLY A 359 -7.76 -11.42 21.46
CA GLY A 359 -6.73 -11.57 20.43
C GLY A 359 -5.54 -12.42 20.89
N GLY A 360 -4.45 -12.43 20.11
CA GLY A 360 -3.22 -13.14 20.49
C GLY A 360 -3.24 -14.64 20.25
N GLN A 361 -4.08 -15.14 19.36
CA GLN A 361 -4.15 -16.57 19.05
C GLN A 361 -3.07 -16.99 18.03
N GLY A 362 -2.87 -18.29 17.84
CA GLY A 362 -1.94 -18.84 16.84
C GLY A 362 -0.55 -19.18 17.37
N PHE A 363 -0.28 -18.95 18.66
CA PHE A 363 0.93 -19.43 19.33
C PHE A 363 0.83 -20.93 19.67
N PRO A 364 1.97 -21.64 19.83
CA PRO A 364 1.97 -23.10 20.03
C PRO A 364 1.25 -23.57 21.30
N GLN A 365 1.29 -22.77 22.36
CA GLN A 365 0.67 -23.09 23.64
C GLN A 365 -0.47 -22.11 23.96
N PRO A 366 -1.59 -22.58 24.56
CA PRO A 366 -2.72 -21.74 24.94
C PRO A 366 -2.44 -20.87 26.17
N GLU A 367 -1.37 -21.13 26.92
CA GLU A 367 -1.04 -20.42 28.15
C GLU A 367 -0.65 -18.95 27.88
N PRO A 368 -1.07 -18.00 28.74
CA PRO A 368 -0.70 -16.59 28.63
C PRO A 368 0.80 -16.32 28.69
N VAL A 369 1.59 -17.23 29.26
CA VAL A 369 3.05 -17.12 29.33
C VAL A 369 3.65 -18.42 28.88
N GLN A 370 4.51 -18.36 27.86
CA GLN A 370 5.17 -19.52 27.28
C GLN A 370 6.58 -19.18 26.81
N PHE A 371 7.40 -20.21 26.58
CA PHE A 371 8.71 -20.07 25.95
C PHE A 371 8.68 -20.74 24.58
N ILE A 372 9.10 -20.01 23.56
CA ILE A 372 9.27 -20.53 22.19
C ILE A 372 10.73 -20.47 21.79
N TYR A 373 11.20 -21.47 21.05
CA TYR A 373 12.55 -21.45 20.51
C TYR A 373 12.65 -20.45 19.36
N ASN A 374 13.60 -19.52 19.43
CA ASN A 374 13.86 -18.54 18.39
C ASN A 374 15.06 -19.02 17.54
N GLU A 375 14.77 -19.42 16.30
CA GLU A 375 15.76 -19.94 15.36
C GLU A 375 16.85 -18.93 14.97
N PHE A 376 16.54 -17.62 14.99
CA PHE A 376 17.46 -16.56 14.61
C PHE A 376 18.48 -16.25 15.71
N THR A 377 18.09 -16.43 16.97
CA THR A 377 18.97 -16.16 18.12
C THR A 377 19.55 -17.41 18.77
N GLY A 378 19.04 -18.60 18.42
CA GLY A 378 19.42 -19.88 19.05
C GLY A 378 19.03 -19.99 20.53
N ARG A 379 18.08 -19.15 21.00
CA ARG A 379 17.67 -19.04 22.41
C ARG A 379 16.15 -19.09 22.54
N GLY A 380 15.66 -19.28 23.77
CA GLY A 380 14.23 -19.19 24.06
C GLY A 380 13.78 -17.72 24.12
N THR A 381 12.74 -17.36 23.37
CA THR A 381 12.00 -16.10 23.51
C THR A 381 10.80 -16.34 24.43
N GLN A 382 10.63 -15.49 25.45
CA GLN A 382 9.44 -15.53 26.30
C GLN A 382 8.28 -14.84 25.58
N VAL A 383 7.16 -15.52 25.40
CA VAL A 383 5.92 -14.93 24.89
C VAL A 383 4.99 -14.66 26.06
N ILE A 384 4.45 -13.44 26.12
CA ILE A 384 3.49 -13.02 27.15
C ILE A 384 2.28 -12.44 26.43
N ILE A 385 1.10 -12.98 26.69
CA ILE A 385 -0.17 -12.59 26.09
C ILE A 385 -1.08 -12.11 27.21
N LEU A 386 -1.46 -10.83 27.20
CA LEU A 386 -2.23 -10.19 28.26
C LEU A 386 -3.28 -9.25 27.63
N PRO A 387 -4.40 -8.96 28.32
CA PRO A 387 -5.26 -7.87 27.86
C PRO A 387 -4.47 -6.56 27.76
N THR A 388 -4.80 -5.73 26.79
CA THR A 388 -3.98 -4.57 26.40
C THR A 388 -3.63 -3.62 27.55
N PRO A 389 -4.53 -3.28 28.49
CA PRO A 389 -4.16 -2.44 29.64
C PRO A 389 -3.08 -3.05 30.53
N GLU A 390 -3.16 -4.36 30.81
CA GLU A 390 -2.17 -5.12 31.56
C GLU A 390 -0.85 -5.22 30.78
N ALA A 391 -0.93 -5.50 29.48
CA ALA A 391 0.22 -5.57 28.59
C ALA A 391 0.97 -4.23 28.56
N CYS A 392 0.27 -3.08 28.49
CA CYS A 392 0.91 -1.76 28.52
C CYS A 392 1.69 -1.52 29.83
N ARG A 393 1.15 -1.93 30.98
CA ARG A 393 1.85 -1.84 32.27
C ARG A 393 3.06 -2.76 32.30
N GLN A 394 2.91 -3.98 31.80
CA GLN A 394 3.99 -4.96 31.72
C GLN A 394 5.12 -4.49 30.78
N TYR A 395 4.78 -3.91 29.64
CA TYR A 395 5.72 -3.32 28.69
C TYR A 395 6.59 -2.25 29.37
N ASN A 396 5.96 -1.29 30.06
CA ASN A 396 6.69 -0.23 30.78
C ASN A 396 7.66 -0.82 31.83
N SER A 397 7.22 -1.83 32.59
CA SER A 397 8.05 -2.53 33.58
C SER A 397 9.26 -3.21 32.94
N LEU A 398 9.05 -3.96 31.84
CA LEU A 398 10.11 -4.66 31.13
C LEU A 398 11.12 -3.71 30.48
N VAL A 399 10.65 -2.59 29.90
CA VAL A 399 11.51 -1.54 29.35
C VAL A 399 12.33 -0.86 30.45
N ALA A 400 11.72 -0.56 31.60
CA ALA A 400 12.44 -0.01 32.76
C ALA A 400 13.52 -0.97 33.29
N ALA A 401 13.31 -2.28 33.14
CA ALA A 401 14.29 -3.32 33.46
C ALA A 401 15.34 -3.56 32.35
N GLY A 402 15.33 -2.78 31.27
CA GLY A 402 16.30 -2.86 30.18
C GLY A 402 16.17 -4.11 29.29
N LYS A 403 14.98 -4.72 29.22
CA LYS A 403 14.73 -5.90 28.37
C LYS A 403 14.48 -5.52 26.91
N LYS A 404 14.89 -6.37 25.96
CA LYS A 404 14.52 -6.25 24.54
C LYS A 404 13.11 -6.78 24.32
N VAL A 405 12.12 -5.88 24.37
CA VAL A 405 10.71 -6.23 24.22
C VAL A 405 10.23 -5.88 22.81
N LEU A 406 9.72 -6.87 22.09
CA LEU A 406 8.87 -6.65 20.92
C LEU A 406 7.42 -6.68 21.40
N PHE A 407 6.67 -5.60 21.20
CA PHE A 407 5.30 -5.49 21.71
C PHE A 407 4.31 -5.26 20.57
N ILE A 408 3.34 -6.18 20.44
CA ILE A 408 2.18 -6.02 19.56
C ILE A 408 1.02 -5.49 20.40
N LEU A 409 0.55 -4.29 20.08
CA LEU A 409 -0.49 -3.61 20.81
C LEU A 409 -1.79 -3.64 20.01
N HIS A 410 -2.78 -4.40 20.49
CA HIS A 410 -4.14 -4.38 19.95
C HIS A 410 -4.99 -3.30 20.62
N ASN A 411 -5.35 -2.26 19.86
CA ASN A 411 -5.90 -1.02 20.41
C ASN A 411 -7.43 -1.05 20.58
N SER A 412 -8.13 -1.93 19.86
CA SER A 412 -9.60 -1.95 19.83
C SER A 412 -10.15 -3.37 19.66
N CYS A 413 -10.45 -4.05 20.77
CA CYS A 413 -11.33 -5.23 20.84
C CYS A 413 -11.76 -5.54 22.27
#